data_AF-A0A646KCD2-F1
#
_entry.id   AF-A0A646KCD2-F1
#
_cell.length_a   1.000
_cell.length_b   1.000
_cell.length_c   1.000
_cell.angle_alpha   90.00
_cell.angle_beta   90.00
_cell.angle_gamma   90.00
#
_symmetry.space_group_name_H-M   'P 1'
#
loop_
_entity.id
_entity.type
_entity.pdbx_description
1 polymer ?
#
loop_
_entity_poly.entity_id
_entity_poly.type
_entity_poly.pdbx_seq_one_letter_code
_entity_poly.pdbx_strand_id
1 'polypeptide(L)'
;MNDEERCDGGTREGGGTQAGGRAVDGGGVHGRRVNGRRVHGSRLGDGTAAGSEALLRVELRREADASPVGWPPIEEVVRRGRRARRRRAATTTGAVVAAALAVVGYGAVPELKGARPTAPPATSVPGPAPTMLSPSHVRTVEPDRAFGIGREVRVALMSSGRQSFVVGAEEIESGIAARTGRDDVGENIGANSVSTGYSPRWGLVSGAFRTDAVPRRIEVRALGGRSYTAALLRLPGDPGWGVYYAFVDLGRRAVYEVTAYAADGRVQARARYEMGAPDPPPR
;
A
#
# COMPACT_ATOMS: atom_id res chain seq x y z
N MET A 1 -18.67 -0.12 -54.73
CA MET A 1 -17.82 0.22 -55.88
C MET A 1 -16.70 1.09 -55.32
N ASN A 2 -15.47 0.61 -55.47
CA ASN A 2 -14.20 1.08 -54.89
C ASN A 2 -13.97 0.66 -53.43
N ASP A 3 -12.80 0.16 -53.03
CA ASP A 3 -11.82 -0.75 -53.65
C ASP A 3 -10.86 -1.14 -52.51
N GLU A 4 -10.26 -2.31 -52.67
CA GLU A 4 -9.38 -3.01 -51.73
C GLU A 4 -7.98 -2.38 -51.60
N GLU A 5 -7.37 -2.48 -50.41
CA GLU A 5 -5.92 -2.60 -50.14
C GLU A 5 -5.79 -2.93 -48.64
N ARG A 6 -5.61 -4.16 -48.16
CA ARG A 6 -4.59 -5.20 -48.36
C ARG A 6 -3.16 -4.72 -48.07
N CYS A 7 -2.69 -4.99 -46.86
CA CYS A 7 -1.27 -5.11 -46.54
C CYS A 7 -1.08 -6.37 -45.66
N ASP A 8 -0.59 -7.41 -46.31
CA ASP A 8 -0.06 -8.66 -45.78
C ASP A 8 1.39 -8.49 -45.27
N GLY A 9 1.78 -9.37 -44.35
CA GLY A 9 3.08 -10.04 -44.45
C GLY A 9 4.22 -9.54 -43.55
N GLY A 10 4.58 -10.35 -42.56
CA GLY A 10 5.78 -10.12 -41.76
C GLY A 10 6.13 -11.21 -40.75
N THR A 11 6.03 -12.48 -41.12
CA THR A 11 6.52 -13.63 -40.33
C THR A 11 8.05 -13.62 -40.31
N ARG A 12 8.68 -13.72 -39.14
CA ARG A 12 10.10 -14.08 -39.04
C ARG A 12 10.31 -15.15 -37.98
N GLU A 13 10.46 -16.36 -38.47
CA GLU A 13 11.05 -17.49 -37.75
C GLU A 13 12.55 -17.24 -37.54
N GLY A 14 13.05 -17.72 -36.41
CA GLY A 14 14.47 -17.75 -36.09
C GLY A 14 14.73 -18.83 -35.06
N GLY A 15 14.92 -20.06 -35.55
CA GLY A 15 15.40 -21.19 -34.77
C GLY A 15 16.89 -21.09 -34.44
N GLY A 16 17.29 -21.73 -33.34
CA GLY A 16 18.68 -21.80 -32.91
C GLY A 16 18.88 -22.84 -31.81
N THR A 17 19.13 -24.07 -32.23
CA THR A 17 19.55 -25.25 -31.45
C THR A 17 21.02 -25.17 -31.03
N GLN A 18 21.37 -25.60 -29.81
CA GLN A 18 22.55 -26.45 -29.42
C GLN A 18 22.78 -26.35 -27.90
N ALA A 19 22.64 -27.41 -27.11
CA ALA A 19 23.48 -28.61 -27.00
C ALA A 19 24.76 -28.41 -26.15
N GLY A 20 24.78 -29.14 -25.03
CA GLY A 20 25.96 -29.91 -24.62
C GLY A 20 26.97 -29.26 -23.68
N GLY A 21 27.20 -29.93 -22.55
CA GLY A 21 28.55 -30.41 -22.28
C GLY A 21 29.20 -30.01 -20.97
N ARG A 22 29.33 -31.05 -20.13
CA ARG A 22 30.61 -31.59 -19.64
C ARG A 22 31.06 -31.21 -18.23
N ALA A 23 31.14 -32.29 -17.45
CA ALA A 23 31.94 -32.51 -16.26
C ALA A 23 33.38 -31.99 -16.37
N VAL A 24 33.89 -31.51 -15.24
CA VAL A 24 35.33 -31.38 -14.98
C VAL A 24 35.66 -32.27 -13.79
N ASP A 25 36.35 -33.35 -14.12
CA ASP A 25 37.13 -34.21 -13.25
C ASP A 25 38.61 -33.88 -13.53
N GLY A 26 39.48 -33.91 -12.52
CA GLY A 26 40.92 -33.90 -12.77
C GLY A 26 41.83 -33.21 -11.75
N GLY A 27 42.75 -34.02 -11.21
CA GLY A 27 44.09 -33.63 -10.73
C GLY A 27 44.18 -33.49 -9.20
N GLY A 28 44.80 -34.38 -8.42
CA GLY A 28 45.90 -35.29 -8.71
C GLY A 28 47.21 -34.51 -8.88
N VAL A 29 48.09 -34.48 -7.88
CA VAL A 29 49.57 -34.35 -8.05
C VAL A 29 50.37 -34.44 -6.73
N HIS A 30 51.37 -35.32 -6.81
CA HIS A 30 52.69 -35.42 -6.15
C HIS A 30 52.87 -35.59 -4.63
N GLY A 31 53.34 -36.79 -4.30
CA GLY A 31 54.22 -37.02 -3.16
C GLY A 31 55.62 -36.40 -3.38
N ARG A 32 56.23 -36.00 -2.26
CA ARG A 32 57.66 -35.72 -2.14
C ARG A 32 58.16 -36.28 -0.81
N ARG A 33 58.96 -37.34 -0.87
CA ARG A 33 59.78 -37.80 0.26
C ARG A 33 61.09 -37.04 0.24
N VAL A 34 61.43 -36.31 1.31
CA VAL A 34 62.82 -35.95 1.62
C VAL A 34 62.99 -35.86 3.15
N ASN A 35 64.04 -36.54 3.62
CA ASN A 35 64.69 -36.49 4.94
C ASN A 35 64.01 -37.16 6.14
N GLY A 36 64.51 -38.36 6.43
CA GLY A 36 64.21 -39.12 7.62
C GLY A 36 64.48 -38.35 8.90
N ARG A 37 63.41 -38.13 9.65
CA ARG A 37 63.48 -38.04 11.11
C ARG A 37 62.13 -38.50 11.65
N ARG A 38 62.17 -39.65 12.34
CA ARG A 38 61.04 -40.15 13.10
C ARG A 38 60.82 -39.20 14.27
N VAL A 39 59.71 -38.47 14.27
CA VAL A 39 59.15 -37.83 15.46
C VAL A 39 57.75 -38.41 15.63
N HIS A 40 57.58 -39.21 16.68
CA HIS A 40 56.26 -39.64 17.14
C HIS A 40 55.53 -38.41 17.70
N GLY A 41 54.64 -37.84 16.89
CA GLY A 41 53.64 -36.87 17.31
C GLY A 41 52.26 -37.44 17.01
N SER A 42 51.63 -38.04 18.01
CA SER A 42 50.24 -38.45 18.02
C SER A 42 49.35 -37.21 17.88
N ARG A 43 48.89 -36.94 16.65
CA ARG A 43 47.84 -35.95 16.36
C ARG A 43 46.52 -36.68 16.18
N LEU A 44 45.91 -37.04 17.31
CA LEU A 44 44.49 -37.36 17.40
C LEU A 44 43.74 -36.03 17.58
N GLY A 45 43.02 -35.61 16.55
CA GLY A 45 42.16 -34.43 16.64
C GLY A 45 41.97 -33.78 15.29
N ASP A 46 40.98 -34.27 14.53
CA ASP A 46 40.17 -33.44 13.61
C ASP A 46 39.05 -34.20 12.87
N GLY A 47 38.87 -35.50 13.11
CA GLY A 47 37.85 -36.29 12.40
C GLY A 47 36.39 -36.14 12.90
N THR A 48 36.14 -35.45 14.00
CA THR A 48 34.82 -35.50 14.67
C THR A 48 33.85 -34.40 14.22
N ALA A 49 34.31 -33.20 13.87
CA ALA A 49 33.40 -32.10 13.52
C ALA A 49 32.63 -32.34 12.20
N ALA A 50 33.31 -32.84 11.16
CA ALA A 50 32.68 -33.11 9.88
C ALA A 50 31.70 -34.31 9.92
N GLY A 51 32.00 -35.32 10.74
CA GLY A 51 31.11 -36.46 10.96
C GLY A 51 29.87 -36.07 11.77
N SER A 52 30.03 -35.20 12.77
CA SER A 52 28.92 -34.68 13.57
C SER A 52 27.96 -33.83 12.74
N GLU A 53 28.46 -32.96 11.86
CA GLU A 53 27.60 -32.13 11.00
C GLU A 53 26.81 -32.96 9.98
N ALA A 54 27.42 -34.02 9.43
CA ALA A 54 26.74 -34.93 8.52
C ALA A 54 25.62 -35.71 9.22
N LEU A 55 25.86 -36.19 10.44
CA LEU A 55 24.83 -36.87 11.25
C LEU A 55 23.71 -35.91 11.64
N LEU A 56 24.03 -34.66 12.00
CA LEU A 56 23.04 -33.65 12.38
C LEU A 56 22.14 -33.26 11.19
N ARG A 57 22.69 -33.19 9.96
CA ARG A 57 21.89 -32.99 8.74
C ARG A 57 20.93 -34.15 8.47
N VAL A 58 21.37 -35.38 8.68
CA VAL A 58 20.51 -36.57 8.46
C VAL A 58 19.38 -36.60 9.48
N GLU A 59 19.66 -36.31 10.75
CA GLU A 59 18.63 -36.30 11.79
C GLU A 59 17.63 -35.14 11.58
N LEU A 60 18.10 -33.94 11.22
CA LEU A 60 17.21 -32.82 10.90
C LEU A 60 16.32 -33.09 9.68
N ARG A 61 16.84 -33.79 8.66
CA ARG A 61 16.05 -34.19 7.49
C ARG A 61 14.96 -35.18 7.89
N ARG A 62 15.32 -36.15 8.73
CA ARG A 62 14.40 -37.18 9.24
C ARG A 62 13.29 -36.58 10.11
N GLU A 63 13.60 -35.60 10.96
CA GLU A 63 12.62 -34.89 11.78
C GLU A 63 11.68 -34.02 10.93
N ALA A 64 12.22 -33.37 9.89
CA ALA A 64 11.45 -32.55 8.96
C ALA A 64 10.48 -33.41 8.12
N ASP A 65 10.94 -34.58 7.65
CA ASP A 65 10.11 -35.52 6.88
C ASP A 65 9.08 -36.25 7.77
N ALA A 66 9.33 -36.37 9.07
CA ALA A 66 8.40 -36.94 10.05
C ALA A 66 7.31 -35.95 10.51
N SER A 67 7.44 -34.66 10.18
CA SER A 67 6.43 -33.66 10.51
C SER A 67 5.25 -33.78 9.55
N PRO A 68 4.05 -34.19 10.00
CA PRO A 68 2.89 -34.25 9.12
C PRO A 68 2.57 -32.84 8.63
N VAL A 69 2.64 -32.65 7.30
CA VAL A 69 2.16 -31.43 6.63
C VAL A 69 0.63 -31.45 6.68
N GLY A 70 0.09 -31.21 7.87
CA GLY A 70 -1.33 -30.98 8.09
C GLY A 70 -1.70 -29.69 7.38
N TRP A 71 -2.72 -29.75 6.52
CA TRP A 71 -3.28 -28.58 5.88
C TRP A 71 -3.59 -27.55 6.97
N PRO A 72 -3.13 -26.29 6.86
CA PRO A 72 -3.48 -25.29 7.85
C PRO A 72 -5.01 -25.22 7.93
N PRO A 73 -5.62 -25.08 9.12
CA PRO A 73 -7.06 -25.09 9.28
C PRO A 73 -7.68 -23.80 8.69
N ILE A 74 -7.80 -23.77 7.36
CA ILE A 74 -8.39 -22.68 6.57
C ILE A 74 -9.83 -22.44 7.05
N GLU A 75 -10.53 -23.51 7.43
CA GLU A 75 -11.87 -23.46 8.00
C GLU A 75 -11.96 -22.54 9.23
N GLU A 76 -10.98 -22.59 10.14
CA GLU A 76 -10.99 -21.78 11.35
C GLU A 76 -10.75 -20.30 11.03
N VAL A 77 -9.84 -20.03 10.09
CA VAL A 77 -9.55 -18.67 9.61
C VAL A 77 -10.77 -18.09 8.89
N VAL A 78 -11.42 -18.86 8.02
CA VAL A 78 -12.63 -18.45 7.30
C VAL A 78 -13.80 -18.24 8.27
N ARG A 79 -13.96 -19.12 9.26
CA ARG A 79 -14.99 -19.02 10.30
C ARG A 79 -14.79 -17.78 11.18
N ARG A 80 -13.54 -17.50 11.57
CA ARG A 80 -13.16 -16.29 12.32
C ARG A 80 -13.42 -15.02 11.48
N GLY A 81 -13.08 -15.04 10.20
CA GLY A 81 -13.37 -13.94 9.27
C GLY A 81 -14.86 -13.65 9.09
N ARG A 82 -15.70 -14.69 8.94
CA ARG A 82 -17.16 -14.54 8.83
C ARG A 82 -17.78 -13.97 10.11
N ARG A 83 -17.33 -14.38 11.30
CA ARG A 83 -17.79 -13.82 12.59
C ARG A 83 -17.45 -12.33 12.72
N ALA A 84 -16.24 -11.92 12.32
CA ALA A 84 -15.84 -10.51 12.34
C ALA A 84 -16.69 -9.66 11.38
N ARG A 85 -17.02 -10.18 10.20
CA ARG A 85 -17.86 -9.47 9.22
C ARG A 85 -19.31 -9.30 9.71
N ARG A 86 -19.90 -10.33 10.35
CA ARG A 86 -21.28 -10.25 10.88
C ARG A 86 -21.42 -9.23 12.02
N ARG A 87 -20.40 -9.09 12.88
CA ARG A 87 -20.42 -8.07 13.96
C ARG A 87 -20.46 -6.64 13.42
N ARG A 88 -19.86 -6.39 12.25
CA ARG A 88 -19.88 -5.07 11.59
C ARG A 88 -21.21 -4.75 10.92
N ALA A 89 -22.05 -5.75 10.63
CA ALA A 89 -23.35 -5.53 9.99
C ALA A 89 -24.50 -5.29 10.99
N ALA A 90 -24.30 -5.59 12.28
CA ALA A 90 -25.35 -5.48 13.30
C ALA A 90 -25.41 -4.10 14.00
N THR A 91 -24.50 -3.18 13.68
CA THR A 91 -24.43 -1.84 14.30
C THR A 91 -25.16 -0.75 13.50
N THR A 92 -25.72 -1.07 12.33
CA THR A 92 -26.34 -0.09 11.42
C THR A 92 -27.87 -0.01 11.50
N THR A 93 -28.55 -0.81 12.33
CA THR A 93 -30.03 -0.93 12.33
C THR A 93 -30.70 -0.52 13.65
N GLY A 94 -30.09 0.37 14.43
CA GLY A 94 -30.57 0.73 15.78
C GLY A 94 -30.89 2.20 16.03
N ALA A 95 -30.83 3.08 15.03
CA ALA A 95 -30.86 4.54 15.25
C ALA A 95 -31.92 5.28 14.41
N VAL A 96 -33.09 4.69 14.16
CA VAL A 96 -34.15 5.33 13.33
C VAL A 96 -35.40 5.73 14.13
N VAL A 97 -35.52 5.43 15.43
CA VAL A 97 -36.78 5.69 16.17
C VAL A 97 -36.74 6.90 17.12
N ALA A 98 -35.59 7.55 17.36
CA ALA A 98 -35.48 8.59 18.40
C ALA A 98 -35.45 10.05 17.90
N ALA A 99 -35.57 10.32 16.60
CA ALA A 99 -35.39 11.67 16.03
C ALA A 99 -36.72 12.34 15.62
N ALA A 100 -37.81 12.14 16.37
CA ALA A 100 -39.14 12.67 16.03
C ALA A 100 -39.69 13.72 17.02
N LEU A 101 -38.93 14.21 18.02
CA LEU A 101 -39.50 15.03 19.10
C LEU A 101 -38.70 16.27 19.52
N ALA A 102 -38.22 17.10 18.58
CA ALA A 102 -37.70 18.42 18.95
C ALA A 102 -37.78 19.46 17.82
N VAL A 103 -38.99 19.81 17.38
CA VAL A 103 -39.24 21.03 16.58
C VAL A 103 -40.35 21.82 17.27
N VAL A 104 -39.99 22.59 18.30
CA VAL A 104 -40.79 23.73 18.80
C VAL A 104 -39.81 24.77 19.32
N GLY A 105 -39.72 25.92 18.62
CA GLY A 105 -38.85 27.01 19.02
C GLY A 105 -38.78 28.15 17.99
N TYR A 106 -39.93 28.56 17.45
CA TYR A 106 -40.05 29.80 16.66
C TYR A 106 -40.05 30.99 17.64
N GLY A 107 -38.95 31.73 17.69
CA GLY A 107 -38.82 33.00 18.41
C GLY A 107 -38.59 34.13 17.43
N ALA A 108 -39.61 34.96 17.25
CA ALA A 108 -39.60 36.17 16.44
C ALA A 108 -38.62 37.23 17.00
N VAL A 109 -37.95 37.97 16.12
CA VAL A 109 -37.17 39.17 16.47
C VAL A 109 -37.61 40.31 15.54
N PRO A 110 -37.94 41.50 16.08
CA PRO A 110 -38.52 42.59 15.31
C PRO A 110 -37.50 43.34 14.45
N GLU A 111 -38.01 43.86 13.35
CA GLU A 111 -37.36 44.68 12.34
C GLU A 111 -37.04 46.08 12.89
N LEU A 112 -35.75 46.38 13.07
CA LEU A 112 -35.25 47.72 13.40
C LEU A 112 -34.72 48.40 12.12
N LYS A 113 -35.57 49.28 11.59
CA LYS A 113 -35.29 50.20 10.48
C LYS A 113 -34.36 51.31 11.01
N GLY A 114 -33.07 51.23 10.71
CA GLY A 114 -32.06 52.17 11.19
C GLY A 114 -31.17 52.71 10.07
N ALA A 115 -31.28 54.02 9.86
CA ALA A 115 -30.42 54.98 9.16
C ALA A 115 -29.21 54.47 8.33
N ARG A 116 -29.20 54.91 7.07
CA ARG A 116 -28.13 54.80 6.07
C ARG A 116 -26.98 55.78 6.35
N PRO A 117 -25.75 55.32 6.64
CA PRO A 117 -24.55 56.14 6.52
C PRO A 117 -23.92 55.89 5.14
N THR A 118 -23.66 56.97 4.42
CA THR A 118 -22.92 56.96 3.14
C THR A 118 -21.47 56.58 3.43
N ALA A 119 -21.09 55.33 3.11
CA ALA A 119 -19.72 54.85 3.25
C ALA A 119 -18.89 55.15 1.96
N PRO A 120 -17.60 55.52 2.09
CA PRO A 120 -16.71 55.83 0.98
C PRO A 120 -16.40 54.60 0.11
N PRO A 121 -15.91 54.79 -1.14
CA PRO A 121 -15.70 53.71 -2.10
C PRO A 121 -14.79 52.62 -1.54
N ALA A 122 -15.29 51.39 -1.55
CA ALA A 122 -14.54 50.20 -1.15
C ALA A 122 -13.41 49.95 -2.16
N THR A 123 -12.16 50.16 -1.73
CA THR A 123 -10.99 49.57 -2.37
C THR A 123 -11.15 48.06 -2.31
N SER A 124 -11.38 47.44 -3.47
CA SER A 124 -11.40 45.99 -3.65
C SER A 124 -10.02 45.43 -3.31
N VAL A 125 -9.85 44.95 -2.08
CA VAL A 125 -8.72 44.11 -1.72
C VAL A 125 -8.86 42.82 -2.54
N PRO A 126 -7.88 42.46 -3.40
CA PRO A 126 -7.93 41.19 -4.10
C PRO A 126 -7.93 40.06 -3.08
N GLY A 127 -9.04 39.34 -3.00
CA GLY A 127 -9.13 38.14 -2.17
C GLY A 127 -8.06 37.13 -2.60
N PRO A 128 -7.48 36.35 -1.67
CA PRO A 128 -6.46 35.38 -2.01
C PRO A 128 -7.00 34.41 -3.05
N ALA A 129 -6.38 34.42 -4.23
CA ALA A 129 -6.67 33.46 -5.28
C ALA A 129 -6.49 32.04 -4.71
N PRO A 130 -7.35 31.07 -5.09
CA PRO A 130 -7.14 29.68 -4.70
C PRO A 130 -5.80 29.21 -5.26
N THR A 131 -4.81 29.04 -4.37
CA THR A 131 -3.51 28.46 -4.72
C THR A 131 -3.77 27.06 -5.27
N MET A 132 -3.72 26.91 -6.59
CA MET A 132 -3.70 25.60 -7.22
C MET A 132 -2.43 24.89 -6.76
N LEU A 133 -2.59 23.98 -5.80
CA LEU A 133 -1.52 23.25 -5.13
C LEU A 133 -0.68 22.53 -6.19
N SER A 134 0.62 22.84 -6.27
CA SER A 134 1.54 22.04 -7.07
C SER A 134 1.52 20.60 -6.55
N PRO A 135 1.13 19.60 -7.36
CA PRO A 135 0.88 18.23 -6.92
C PRO A 135 2.14 17.43 -6.53
N SER A 136 3.31 18.07 -6.48
CA SER A 136 4.61 17.44 -6.22
C SER A 136 5.19 17.73 -4.83
N HIS A 137 4.51 18.53 -4.00
CA HIS A 137 5.00 18.85 -2.65
C HIS A 137 4.35 17.96 -1.59
N VAL A 138 5.18 17.33 -0.76
CA VAL A 138 4.72 16.57 0.40
C VAL A 138 4.29 17.55 1.49
N ARG A 139 3.03 17.52 1.87
CA ARG A 139 2.49 18.40 2.92
C ARG A 139 2.61 17.73 4.28
N THR A 140 3.13 18.47 5.25
CA THR A 140 3.08 18.04 6.65
C THR A 140 1.73 18.45 7.24
N VAL A 141 1.05 17.53 7.91
CA VAL A 141 -0.25 17.75 8.55
C VAL A 141 -0.15 17.49 10.05
N GLU A 142 -1.07 18.09 10.81
CA GLU A 142 -1.17 17.84 12.24
C GLU A 142 -1.62 16.40 12.50
N PRO A 143 -1.04 15.72 13.49
CA PRO A 143 -1.52 14.41 13.91
C PRO A 143 -2.93 14.49 14.46
N ASP A 144 -3.69 13.40 14.29
CA ASP A 144 -5.01 13.19 14.88
C ASP A 144 -6.06 14.26 14.52
N ARG A 145 -5.82 15.01 13.44
CA ARG A 145 -6.70 16.10 12.99
C ARG A 145 -7.16 15.90 11.55
N ALA A 146 -8.45 16.14 11.32
CA ALA A 146 -9.04 16.07 9.99
C ALA A 146 -8.54 17.20 9.08
N PHE A 147 -7.84 16.82 8.01
CA PHE A 147 -7.34 17.68 6.95
C PHE A 147 -8.21 17.57 5.70
N GLY A 148 -8.68 18.70 5.16
CA GLY A 148 -9.53 18.73 3.96
C GLY A 148 -8.75 18.44 2.69
N ILE A 149 -9.17 17.43 1.93
CA ILE A 149 -8.53 17.06 0.65
C ILE A 149 -9.36 17.46 -0.58
N GLY A 150 -10.58 17.99 -0.39
CA GLY A 150 -11.48 18.43 -1.45
C GLY A 150 -12.71 17.52 -1.59
N ARG A 151 -13.72 17.96 -2.35
CA ARG A 151 -15.00 17.24 -2.54
C ARG A 151 -15.66 16.79 -1.22
N GLU A 152 -15.58 17.63 -0.19
CA GLU A 152 -16.08 17.34 1.16
C GLU A 152 -15.41 16.12 1.84
N VAL A 153 -14.35 15.58 1.23
CA VAL A 153 -13.55 14.50 1.80
C VAL A 153 -12.43 15.09 2.64
N ARG A 154 -12.19 14.43 3.76
CA ARG A 154 -11.16 14.74 4.74
C ARG A 154 -10.31 13.49 4.97
N VAL A 155 -9.09 13.71 5.42
CA VAL A 155 -8.14 12.67 5.82
C VAL A 155 -7.50 13.05 7.14
N ALA A 156 -7.25 12.09 8.00
CA ALA A 156 -6.51 12.30 9.23
C ALA A 156 -5.42 11.24 9.34
N LEU A 157 -4.20 11.66 9.66
CA LEU A 157 -3.07 10.77 9.94
C LEU A 157 -2.95 10.65 11.45
N MET A 158 -2.91 9.42 11.97
CA MET A 158 -2.90 9.18 13.41
C MET A 158 -1.48 9.17 13.94
N SER A 159 -1.25 9.80 15.09
CA SER A 159 0.04 9.70 15.79
C SER A 159 0.24 8.33 16.43
N SER A 160 -0.86 7.70 16.86
CA SER A 160 -0.89 6.35 17.40
C SER A 160 -0.99 5.28 16.32
N GLY A 161 -0.44 4.10 16.60
CA GLY A 161 -0.32 3.02 15.62
C GLY A 161 0.82 3.26 14.62
N ARG A 162 1.18 2.22 13.85
CA ARG A 162 2.39 2.25 13.03
C ARG A 162 2.21 3.02 11.71
N GLN A 163 1.03 2.93 11.09
CA GLN A 163 0.68 3.50 9.76
C GLN A 163 -0.84 3.73 9.67
N SER A 164 -1.41 4.41 10.65
CA SER A 164 -2.86 4.53 10.80
C SER A 164 -3.37 5.85 10.22
N PHE A 165 -4.35 5.78 9.31
CA PHE A 165 -4.99 6.97 8.73
C PHE A 165 -6.47 6.71 8.43
N VAL A 166 -7.30 7.75 8.55
CA VAL A 166 -8.74 7.72 8.29
C VAL A 166 -9.04 8.59 7.06
N VAL A 167 -9.91 8.11 6.17
CA VAL A 167 -10.47 8.90 5.08
C VAL A 167 -11.99 8.87 5.21
N GLY A 168 -12.64 10.02 5.14
CA GLY A 168 -14.09 10.11 5.32
C GLY A 168 -14.63 11.50 4.97
N ALA A 169 -15.94 11.66 5.07
CA ALA A 169 -16.63 12.95 4.93
C ALA A 169 -17.00 13.50 6.32
N GLU A 170 -18.25 13.92 6.53
CA GLU A 170 -18.73 14.58 7.75
C GLU A 170 -18.46 13.78 9.04
N GLU A 171 -18.53 12.45 9.00
CA GLU A 171 -18.34 11.58 10.18
C GLU A 171 -16.87 11.19 10.45
N ILE A 172 -15.90 11.88 9.87
CA ILE A 172 -14.48 11.50 10.03
C ILE A 172 -14.03 11.49 11.49
N GLU A 173 -14.58 12.35 12.34
CA GLU A 173 -14.22 12.47 13.75
C GLU A 173 -14.50 11.16 14.52
N SER A 174 -15.59 10.47 14.21
CA SER A 174 -15.88 9.14 14.78
C SER A 174 -14.83 8.11 14.37
N GLY A 175 -14.33 8.20 13.13
CA GLY A 175 -13.26 7.35 12.63
C GLY A 175 -11.89 7.64 13.27
N ILE A 176 -11.62 8.92 13.58
CA ILE A 176 -10.43 9.34 14.33
C ILE A 176 -10.51 8.80 15.74
N ALA A 177 -11.60 9.09 16.46
CA ALA A 177 -11.82 8.63 17.83
C ALA A 177 -11.73 7.10 17.98
N ALA A 178 -12.19 6.34 16.99
CA ALA A 178 -12.10 4.88 16.98
C ALA A 178 -10.66 4.33 16.86
N ARG A 179 -9.69 5.16 16.45
CA ARG A 179 -8.29 4.78 16.22
C ARG A 179 -7.29 5.47 17.14
N THR A 180 -7.65 6.60 17.73
CA THR A 180 -6.81 7.29 18.72
C THR A 180 -6.45 6.33 19.86
N GLY A 181 -5.16 6.24 20.18
CA GLY A 181 -4.64 5.42 21.28
C GLY A 181 -4.63 3.91 20.99
N ARG A 182 -4.82 3.49 19.74
CA ARG A 182 -4.72 2.09 19.33
C ARG A 182 -3.42 1.81 18.59
N ASP A 183 -2.49 1.17 19.27
CA ASP A 183 -1.18 0.82 18.71
C ASP A 183 -1.18 -0.47 17.87
N ASP A 184 -2.23 -1.27 17.99
CA ASP A 184 -2.45 -2.50 17.21
C ASP A 184 -2.94 -2.24 15.78
N VAL A 185 -3.20 -0.97 15.44
CA VAL A 185 -3.72 -0.57 14.13
C VAL A 185 -2.60 -0.03 13.24
N GLY A 186 -2.56 -0.49 11.99
CA GLY A 186 -1.74 0.13 10.94
C GLY A 186 -0.37 -0.50 10.72
N GLU A 187 -0.28 -1.83 10.60
CA GLU A 187 0.95 -2.50 10.13
C GLU A 187 0.65 -3.33 8.89
N ASN A 188 -0.03 -2.70 7.93
CA ASN A 188 -0.51 -3.40 6.74
C ASN A 188 0.35 -3.12 5.50
N ILE A 189 1.37 -2.25 5.61
CA ILE A 189 2.35 -2.01 4.54
C ILE A 189 3.76 -2.36 5.00
N GLY A 190 4.40 -3.24 4.22
CA GLY A 190 5.80 -3.63 4.40
C GLY A 190 6.76 -2.49 4.10
N ALA A 191 8.05 -2.70 4.40
CA ALA A 191 9.09 -1.78 3.95
C ALA A 191 9.11 -1.69 2.41
N ASN A 192 9.42 -0.51 1.88
CA ASN A 192 9.46 -0.22 0.45
C ASN A 192 8.20 -0.64 -0.32
N SER A 193 7.03 -0.29 0.22
CA SER A 193 5.75 -0.63 -0.36
C SER A 193 4.75 0.53 -0.33
N VAL A 194 3.73 0.41 -1.18
CA VAL A 194 2.57 1.29 -1.20
C VAL A 194 1.31 0.43 -1.06
N SER A 195 0.36 0.87 -0.23
CA SER A 195 -1.01 0.36 -0.24
C SER A 195 -1.86 1.22 -1.16
N THR A 196 -3.00 0.67 -1.61
CA THR A 196 -3.96 1.42 -2.40
C THR A 196 -5.38 0.95 -2.12
N GLY A 197 -6.32 1.89 -2.15
CA GLY A 197 -7.75 1.65 -2.09
C GLY A 197 -8.49 2.65 -2.97
N TYR A 198 -9.65 2.23 -3.47
CA TYR A 198 -10.51 3.08 -4.30
C TYR A 198 -11.88 3.26 -3.64
N SER A 199 -12.33 4.51 -3.53
CA SER A 199 -13.69 4.86 -3.16
C SER A 199 -14.46 5.32 -4.40
N PRO A 200 -15.40 4.50 -4.92
CA PRO A 200 -16.23 4.90 -6.06
C PRO A 200 -17.16 6.06 -5.72
N ARG A 201 -17.53 6.23 -4.44
CA ARG A 201 -18.38 7.34 -3.97
C ARG A 201 -17.79 8.70 -4.28
N TRP A 202 -16.46 8.83 -4.17
CA TRP A 202 -15.77 10.12 -4.35
C TRP A 202 -14.89 10.16 -5.60
N GLY A 203 -14.75 9.04 -6.32
CA GLY A 203 -13.73 8.87 -7.35
C GLY A 203 -12.34 9.09 -6.78
N LEU A 204 -12.06 8.49 -5.61
CA LEU A 204 -10.85 8.77 -4.83
C LEU A 204 -9.99 7.52 -4.75
N VAL A 205 -8.76 7.61 -5.25
CA VAL A 205 -7.69 6.67 -4.93
C VAL A 205 -6.91 7.23 -3.76
N SER A 206 -6.72 6.41 -2.73
CA SER A 206 -5.94 6.79 -1.54
C SER A 206 -5.20 5.58 -1.00
N GLY A 207 -4.09 5.83 -0.32
CA GLY A 207 -3.30 4.78 0.30
C GLY A 207 -2.15 5.35 1.11
N ALA A 208 -1.37 4.45 1.70
CA ALA A 208 -0.16 4.80 2.43
C ALA A 208 1.08 4.35 1.68
N PHE A 209 2.19 5.07 1.84
CA PHE A 209 3.51 4.69 1.37
C PHE A 209 4.47 4.52 2.55
N ARG A 210 5.38 3.55 2.44
CA ARG A 210 6.52 3.34 3.34
C ARG A 210 7.72 2.98 2.48
N THR A 211 8.67 3.91 2.37
CA THR A 211 9.83 3.80 1.49
C THR A 211 11.07 4.33 2.19
N ASP A 212 12.25 3.87 1.79
CA ASP A 212 13.53 4.29 2.40
C ASP A 212 13.79 5.80 2.29
N ALA A 213 13.23 6.44 1.27
CA ALA A 213 13.21 7.89 1.13
C ALA A 213 11.80 8.34 0.75
N VAL A 214 11.40 9.52 1.22
CA VAL A 214 10.08 10.09 0.91
C VAL A 214 9.92 10.23 -0.61
N PRO A 215 8.84 9.67 -1.22
CA PRO A 215 8.64 9.76 -2.65
C PRO A 215 8.50 11.22 -3.08
N ARG A 216 9.14 11.59 -4.19
CA ARG A 216 8.98 12.90 -4.80
C ARG A 216 7.65 13.03 -5.55
N ARG A 217 7.13 11.90 -6.03
CA ARG A 217 5.90 11.80 -6.79
C ARG A 217 5.27 10.43 -6.61
N ILE A 218 3.96 10.38 -6.49
CA ILE A 218 3.18 9.16 -6.66
C ILE A 218 2.24 9.38 -7.84
N GLU A 219 2.24 8.45 -8.79
CA GLU A 219 1.33 8.47 -9.93
C GLU A 219 0.34 7.32 -9.86
N VAL A 220 -0.91 7.63 -10.17
CA VAL A 220 -2.00 6.66 -10.35
C VAL A 220 -2.27 6.56 -11.84
N ARG A 221 -1.99 5.41 -12.43
CA ARG A 221 -2.20 5.14 -13.85
C ARG A 221 -3.39 4.22 -14.05
N ALA A 222 -4.44 4.72 -14.68
CA ALA A 222 -5.59 3.93 -15.07
C ALA A 222 -5.22 2.98 -16.23
N LEU A 223 -5.92 1.84 -16.34
CA LEU A 223 -5.72 0.88 -17.44
C LEU A 223 -5.90 1.53 -18.84
N GLY A 224 -6.75 2.56 -18.95
CA GLY A 224 -6.94 3.35 -20.18
C GLY A 224 -5.82 4.35 -20.49
N GLY A 225 -4.68 4.28 -19.80
CA GLY A 225 -3.49 5.10 -20.08
C GLY A 225 -3.48 6.49 -19.43
N ARG A 226 -4.59 6.97 -18.90
CA ARG A 226 -4.64 8.23 -18.13
C ARG A 226 -3.80 8.12 -16.85
N SER A 227 -2.97 9.12 -16.57
CA SER A 227 -2.16 9.21 -15.35
C SER A 227 -2.61 10.41 -14.52
N TYR A 228 -2.63 10.23 -13.20
CA TYR A 228 -2.99 11.24 -12.22
C TYR A 228 -1.87 11.36 -11.18
N THR A 229 -1.35 12.56 -10.96
CA THR A 229 -0.40 12.79 -9.88
C THR A 229 -1.14 12.92 -8.55
N ALA A 230 -0.76 12.09 -7.58
CA ALA A 230 -1.33 12.14 -6.24
C ALA A 230 -0.69 13.25 -5.41
N ALA A 231 -1.47 13.87 -4.53
CA ALA A 231 -0.97 14.70 -3.45
C ALA A 231 -0.46 13.81 -2.31
N LEU A 232 0.58 14.27 -1.59
CA LEU A 232 1.26 13.50 -0.55
C LEU A 232 1.15 14.23 0.79
N LEU A 233 0.83 13.49 1.85
CA LEU A 233 0.69 13.97 3.22
C LEU A 233 1.59 13.16 4.16
N ARG A 234 2.13 13.80 5.19
CA ARG A 234 2.92 13.15 6.24
C ARG A 234 2.72 13.80 7.60
N LEU A 235 3.06 13.07 8.66
CA LEU A 235 3.22 13.65 9.99
C LEU A 235 4.57 14.36 10.15
N PRO A 236 4.69 15.28 11.12
CA PRO A 236 5.99 15.84 11.52
C PRO A 236 6.93 14.74 12.06
N GLY A 237 8.24 15.02 12.09
CA GLY A 237 9.22 14.14 12.75
C GLY A 237 9.71 12.93 11.96
N ASP A 238 9.44 12.86 10.66
CA ASP A 238 9.88 11.78 9.75
C ASP A 238 9.49 10.37 10.21
N PRO A 239 8.19 10.02 10.17
CA PRO A 239 7.70 8.74 10.67
C PRO A 239 8.08 7.53 9.77
N GLY A 240 8.79 7.74 8.67
CA GLY A 240 9.11 6.71 7.67
C GLY A 240 7.92 6.25 6.82
N TRP A 241 6.77 6.93 6.92
CA TRP A 241 5.58 6.66 6.12
C TRP A 241 4.79 7.93 5.83
N GLY A 242 3.83 7.85 4.91
CA GLY A 242 2.87 8.91 4.66
C GLY A 242 1.65 8.40 3.91
N VAL A 243 0.74 9.32 3.59
CA VAL A 243 -0.51 9.04 2.85
C VAL A 243 -0.44 9.76 1.51
N TYR A 244 -1.05 9.18 0.49
CA TYR A 244 -1.29 9.86 -0.77
C TYR A 244 -2.75 9.77 -1.16
N TYR A 245 -3.19 10.72 -1.99
CA TYR A 245 -4.54 10.71 -2.54
C TYR A 245 -4.60 11.36 -3.93
N ALA A 246 -5.51 10.87 -4.75
CA ALA A 246 -5.81 11.42 -6.07
C ALA A 246 -7.30 11.27 -6.38
N PHE A 247 -7.95 12.36 -6.82
CA PHE A 247 -9.25 12.27 -7.45
C PHE A 247 -9.08 11.85 -8.89
N VAL A 248 -9.71 10.74 -9.26
CA VAL A 248 -9.52 10.07 -10.54
C VAL A 248 -10.86 9.77 -11.17
N ASP A 249 -10.86 9.71 -12.50
CA ASP A 249 -11.93 9.12 -13.27
C ASP A 249 -11.43 7.81 -13.88
N LEU A 250 -11.87 6.69 -13.31
CA LEU A 250 -11.49 5.33 -13.72
C LEU A 250 -12.61 4.64 -14.53
N GLY A 251 -13.74 5.32 -14.75
CA GLY A 251 -14.93 4.70 -15.34
C GLY A 251 -15.49 3.52 -14.51
N ARG A 252 -16.17 2.59 -15.19
CA ARG A 252 -16.90 1.47 -14.55
C ARG A 252 -16.00 0.34 -14.04
N ARG A 253 -14.76 0.23 -14.52
CA ARG A 253 -13.79 -0.79 -14.09
C ARG A 253 -12.59 -0.08 -13.46
N ALA A 254 -12.56 -0.06 -12.13
CA ALA A 254 -11.44 0.51 -11.39
C ALA A 254 -10.24 -0.44 -11.42
N VAL A 255 -9.54 -0.46 -12.55
CA VAL A 255 -8.23 -1.12 -12.73
C VAL A 255 -7.18 -0.04 -12.91
N TYR A 256 -6.21 -0.01 -12.00
CA TYR A 256 -5.15 0.99 -12.01
C TYR A 256 -3.88 0.49 -11.31
N GLU A 257 -2.78 1.15 -11.61
CA GLU A 257 -1.49 0.95 -10.96
C GLU A 257 -1.08 2.23 -10.23
N VAL A 258 -0.49 2.09 -9.06
CA VAL A 258 0.11 3.17 -8.28
C VAL A 258 1.62 2.97 -8.29
N THR A 259 2.38 3.99 -8.69
CA THR A 259 3.85 3.96 -8.68
C THR A 259 4.39 5.12 -7.85
N ALA A 260 5.24 4.82 -6.87
CA ALA A 260 6.01 5.79 -6.12
C ALA A 260 7.39 5.99 -6.75
N TYR A 261 7.77 7.24 -6.96
CA TYR A 261 9.03 7.65 -7.58
C TYR A 261 9.90 8.43 -6.60
N ALA A 262 11.18 8.11 -6.57
CA ALA A 262 12.21 8.89 -5.91
C ALA A 262 12.47 10.22 -6.65
N ALA A 263 13.28 11.10 -6.06
CA ALA A 263 13.64 12.40 -6.63
C ALA A 263 14.38 12.30 -7.98
N ASP A 264 15.14 11.23 -8.18
CA ASP A 264 15.85 10.91 -9.43
C ASP A 264 14.96 10.22 -10.48
N GLY A 265 13.67 10.03 -10.18
CA GLY A 265 12.71 9.35 -11.07
C GLY A 265 12.77 7.83 -11.02
N ARG A 266 13.62 7.21 -10.20
CA ARG A 266 13.58 5.75 -9.99
C ARG A 266 12.32 5.34 -9.27
N VAL A 267 11.83 4.15 -9.61
CA VAL A 267 10.68 3.54 -8.95
C VAL A 267 11.12 3.01 -7.59
N GLN A 268 10.44 3.44 -6.53
CA GLN A 268 10.65 2.93 -5.17
C GLN A 268 9.69 1.80 -4.83
N ALA A 269 8.42 1.93 -5.24
CA ALA A 269 7.37 0.96 -4.94
C ALA A 269 6.24 1.01 -5.97
N ARG A 270 5.52 -0.10 -6.12
CA ARG A 270 4.35 -0.23 -6.99
C ARG A 270 3.25 -1.05 -6.31
N ALA A 271 2.00 -0.72 -6.61
CA ALA A 271 0.85 -1.56 -6.28
C ALA A 271 -0.16 -1.52 -7.43
N ARG A 272 -0.81 -2.65 -7.69
CA ARG A 272 -1.89 -2.76 -8.66
C ARG A 272 -3.19 -3.03 -7.94
N TYR A 273 -4.24 -2.37 -8.38
CA TYR A 273 -5.60 -2.58 -7.88
C TYR A 273 -6.52 -2.97 -9.00
N GLU A 274 -7.30 -4.02 -8.76
CA GLU A 274 -8.35 -4.48 -9.67
C GLU A 274 -9.62 -4.66 -8.85
N MET A 275 -10.61 -3.81 -9.08
CA MET A 275 -11.91 -3.98 -8.44
C MET A 275 -12.62 -5.20 -9.03
N GLY A 276 -12.76 -6.26 -8.21
CA GLY A 276 -13.56 -7.42 -8.54
C GLY A 276 -13.07 -8.12 -9.80
N ALA A 277 -11.85 -8.70 -9.75
CA ALA A 277 -11.52 -9.76 -10.69
C ALA A 277 -12.70 -10.75 -10.67
N PRO A 278 -13.35 -11.04 -11.81
CA PRO A 278 -14.35 -12.09 -11.84
C PRO A 278 -13.70 -13.35 -11.28
N ASP A 279 -14.43 -14.12 -10.46
CA ASP A 279 -13.94 -15.41 -10.02
C ASP A 279 -13.42 -16.16 -11.26
N PRO A 280 -12.22 -16.77 -11.20
CA PRO A 280 -11.77 -17.59 -12.31
C PRO A 280 -12.88 -18.61 -12.61
N PRO A 281 -13.17 -18.88 -13.89
CA PRO A 281 -14.20 -19.86 -14.23
C PRO A 281 -13.90 -21.17 -13.48
N PRO A 282 -14.93 -21.85 -12.93
CA PRO A 282 -14.72 -23.14 -12.29
C PRO A 282 -13.99 -24.06 -13.27
N ARG A 283 -12.92 -24.70 -12.78
CA ARG A 283 -12.16 -25.69 -13.56
C ARG A 283 -12.97 -26.96 -13.76
#